data_AF-A0A8T5JGW7-F1
#
_entry.id   AF-A0A8T5JGW7-F1
#
_cell.length_a   1.000
_cell.length_b   1.000
_cell.length_c   1.000
_cell.angle_alpha   90.00
_cell.angle_beta   90.00
_cell.angle_gamma   90.00
#
_symmetry.space_group_name_H-M   'P 1'
#
loop_
_entity.id
_entity.type
_entity.pdbx_description
1 polymer ?
#
loop_
_entity_poly.entity_id
_entity_poly.type
_entity_poly.pdbx_seq_one_letter_code
_entity_poly.pdbx_strand_id
1 'polypeptide(L)' 'MIWSHALMWVMSEKYPYLAESYRGLSIWYDPISGKYYANLCEHMKRDMDIKKVKAWIRKMKM' A
#
# COMPACT_ATOMS: atom_id res chain seq x y z
N MET A 1 20.10 -12.81 26.43
CA MET A 1 19.70 -12.15 25.17
C MET A 1 18.33 -11.56 25.37
N ILE A 2 18.29 -10.30 25.79
CA ILE A 2 17.05 -9.56 26.04
C ILE A 2 17.02 -8.47 24.97
N TRP A 3 15.81 -8.12 24.53
CA TRP A 3 15.45 -6.95 23.71
C TRP A 3 15.27 -7.16 22.20
N SER A 4 14.34 -8.04 21.84
CA SER A 4 13.61 -8.01 20.56
C SER A 4 12.63 -6.82 20.42
N HIS A 5 12.77 -5.77 21.23
CA HIS A 5 11.84 -4.61 21.25
C HIS A 5 12.37 -3.37 20.51
N ALA A 6 13.64 -3.36 20.08
CA ALA A 6 14.23 -2.20 19.42
C ALA A 6 13.89 -2.06 17.92
N LEU A 7 13.42 -3.14 17.28
CA LEU A 7 13.15 -3.14 15.83
C LEU A 7 11.76 -2.59 15.44
N MET A 8 10.86 -2.40 16.42
CA MET A 8 9.50 -1.93 16.15
C MET A 8 9.36 -0.40 16.22
N TRP A 9 10.35 0.30 16.77
CA TRP A 9 10.30 1.75 16.99
C TRP A 9 10.95 2.59 15.87
N VAL A 10 11.60 1.96 14.88
CA VAL A 10 12.19 2.64 13.70
C VAL A 10 11.31 2.46 12.46
N MET A 11 9.98 2.47 12.62
CA MET A 11 9.02 2.43 11.49
C MET A 11 8.15 3.70 11.47
N SER A 12 8.57 4.76 12.16
CA SER A 12 7.64 5.80 12.65
C SER A 12 7.52 7.08 11.81
N GLU A 13 8.19 7.30 10.67
CA GLU A 13 8.15 8.69 10.13
C GLU A 13 7.61 8.92 8.72
N LYS A 14 7.50 7.93 7.84
CA LYS A 14 6.88 8.16 6.51
C LYS A 14 6.12 6.95 5.98
N TYR A 15 5.02 6.64 6.65
CA TYR A 15 4.00 5.74 6.12
C TYR A 15 2.83 6.54 5.59
N PRO A 16 2.27 6.19 4.42
CA PRO A 16 2.61 5.08 3.51
C PRO A 16 3.76 5.37 2.53
N TYR A 17 4.39 4.31 1.97
CA TYR A 17 5.36 4.43 0.87
C TYR A 17 4.65 4.42 -0.49
N LEU A 18 5.01 5.32 -1.41
CA LEU A 18 4.55 5.25 -2.80
C LEU A 18 5.21 4.05 -3.47
N ALA A 19 4.43 3.03 -3.79
CA ALA A 19 4.93 1.82 -4.45
C ALA A 19 5.05 2.03 -5.96
N GLU A 20 3.98 2.56 -6.59
CA GLU A 20 3.95 2.77 -8.04
C GLU A 20 2.85 3.78 -8.43
N SER A 21 3.03 4.48 -9.56
CA SER A 21 1.95 5.23 -10.21
C SER A 21 1.41 4.44 -11.40
N TYR A 22 0.10 4.17 -11.42
CA TYR A 22 -0.55 3.39 -12.46
C TYR A 22 -1.76 4.15 -13.03
N ARG A 23 -1.72 4.50 -14.33
CA ARG A 23 -2.80 5.25 -15.02
C ARG A 23 -3.21 6.55 -14.30
N GLY A 24 -2.22 7.27 -13.76
CA GLY A 24 -2.42 8.51 -13.01
C GLY A 24 -2.95 8.32 -11.58
N LEU A 25 -2.92 7.09 -11.05
CA LEU A 25 -3.28 6.79 -9.67
C LEU A 25 -2.08 6.25 -8.90
N SER A 26 -1.89 6.77 -7.70
CA SER A 26 -0.86 6.31 -6.79
C SER A 26 -1.28 5.02 -6.10
N ILE A 27 -0.46 3.99 -6.23
CA ILE A 27 -0.52 2.75 -5.46
C ILE A 27 0.51 2.86 -4.35
N TRP A 28 0.05 2.70 -3.12
CA TRP A 28 0.83 2.81 -1.91
C TRP A 28 1.05 1.43 -1.30
N TYR A 29 2.18 1.24 -0.63
CA TYR A 29 2.47 0.04 0.15
C TYR A 29 2.47 0.40 1.65
N ASP A 30 1.77 -0.43 2.42
CA ASP A 30 1.73 -0.39 3.87
C ASP A 30 2.49 -1.60 4.43
N PRO A 31 3.78 -1.44 4.80
CA PRO A 31 4.55 -2.51 5.41
C PRO A 31 4.14 -2.93 6.83
N ILE A 32 3.20 -2.24 7.51
CA ILE A 32 2.62 -2.72 8.78
C ILE A 32 1.62 -3.84 8.46
N SER A 33 0.77 -3.64 7.46
CA SER A 33 -0.22 -4.65 7.06
C SER A 33 0.25 -5.60 5.95
N GLY A 34 1.39 -5.30 5.32
CA GLY A 34 1.93 -6.04 4.18
C GLY A 34 1.06 -5.93 2.92
N LYS A 35 0.34 -4.81 2.74
CA LYS A 35 -0.67 -4.65 1.67
C LYS A 35 -0.39 -3.43 0.79
N TYR A 36 -0.71 -3.59 -0.48
CA TYR A 36 -0.81 -2.51 -1.44
C TYR A 36 -2.22 -1.93 -1.43
N TYR A 37 -2.34 -0.62 -1.63
CA TYR A 37 -3.63 0.01 -1.79
C TYR A 37 -3.63 1.18 -2.76
N ALA A 38 -4.78 1.41 -3.37
CA ALA A 38 -5.03 2.57 -4.22
C ALA A 38 -6.37 3.20 -3.82
N ASN A 39 -6.43 4.53 -3.90
CA ASN A 39 -7.64 5.29 -3.64
C ASN A 39 -8.13 5.98 -4.92
N LEU A 40 -9.42 5.89 -5.18
CA LEU A 40 -10.12 6.37 -6.38
C LEU A 40 -11.39 7.08 -5.90
N CYS A 41 -11.23 8.36 -5.51
CA CYS A 41 -12.27 9.23 -4.93
C CYS A 41 -13.09 8.58 -3.78
N GLU A 42 -14.10 7.78 -4.12
CA GLU A 42 -15.02 7.11 -3.19
C GLU A 42 -14.72 5.63 -2.98
N HIS A 43 -13.76 5.07 -3.72
CA HIS A 43 -13.41 3.67 -3.63
C HIS A 43 -11.95 3.46 -3.27
N MET A 44 -11.72 2.65 -2.25
CA MET A 44 -10.40 2.21 -1.84
C MET A 44 -10.29 0.70 -2.02
N LYS A 45 -9.21 0.25 -2.66
CA LYS A 45 -8.87 -1.18 -2.74
C LYS A 45 -7.57 -1.43 -2.01
N ARG A 46 -7.56 -2.46 -1.15
CA ARG A 46 -6.37 -3.00 -0.48
C ARG A 46 -6.21 -4.47 -0.85
N ASP A 47 -4.98 -4.90 -1.15
CA ASP A 47 -4.66 -6.30 -1.44
C ASP A 47 -3.17 -6.58 -1.17
N MET A 48 -2.81 -7.84 -0.92
CA MET A 48 -1.40 -8.22 -0.73
C MET A 48 -0.63 -8.27 -2.05
N ASP A 49 -1.36 -8.42 -3.18
CA ASP A 49 -0.77 -8.43 -4.52
C ASP A 49 -1.11 -7.15 -5.29
N ILE A 50 -0.07 -6.41 -5.68
CA ILE A 50 -0.18 -5.20 -6.49
C ILE A 50 -0.91 -5.45 -7.83
N LYS A 51 -0.81 -6.66 -8.41
CA LYS A 51 -1.50 -7.01 -9.66
C LYS A 51 -3.01 -6.97 -9.49
N LYS A 52 -3.53 -7.39 -8.33
CA LYS A 52 -4.97 -7.33 -8.03
C LYS A 52 -5.45 -5.89 -7.87
N VAL A 53 -4.64 -5.03 -7.25
CA VAL A 53 -4.93 -3.59 -7.16
C VAL A 53 -4.97 -2.95 -8.56
N LYS A 54 -4.01 -3.26 -9.43
CA LYS A 54 -4.00 -2.78 -10.83
C LYS A 54 -5.17 -3.31 -11.64
N ALA A 55 -5.52 -4.58 -11.49
CA ALA A 55 -6.67 -5.18 -12.17
C ALA A 55 -7.99 -4.51 -11.75
N TRP A 56 -8.12 -4.17 -10.47
CA TRP A 56 -9.25 -3.40 -9.97
C TRP A 56 -9.29 -1.97 -10.53
N ILE A 57 -8.17 -1.25 -10.56
CA ILE A 57 -8.06 0.07 -11.21
C ILE A 57 -8.50 -0.01 -12.68
N ARG A 58 -8.09 -1.07 -13.40
CA ARG A 58 -8.49 -1.28 -14.80
C ARG A 58 -10.01 -1.42 -14.92
N LYS A 59 -10.65 -2.19 -14.03
CA LYS A 59 -12.11 -2.37 -14.04
C LYS A 59 -12.89 -1.10 -13.72
N MET A 60 -12.35 -0.19 -12.89
CA MET A 60 -13.02 1.06 -12.53
C MET A 60 -12.87 2.19 -13.56
N LYS A 61 -11.86 2.12 -14.41
CA LYS A 61 -11.64 3.09 -15.52
C LYS A 61 -12.12 2.55 -16.89
N MET A 62 -12.85 1.43 -16.90
CA MET A 62 -13.65 0.97 -18.05
C MET A 62 -15.07 1.50 -17.89
#